data_AF-A0A2P6QZX1-F1
#
_entry.id   AF-A0A2P6QZX1-F1
#
_cell.length_a   1.000
_cell.length_b   1.000
_cell.length_c   1.000
_cell.angle_alpha   90.00
_cell.angle_beta   90.00
_cell.angle_gamma   90.00
#
_symmetry.space_group_name_H-M   'P 1'
#
loop_
_entity.id
_entity.type
_entity.pdbx_description
1 polymer ?
#
loop_
_entity_poly.entity_id
_entity_poly.type
_entity_poly.pdbx_seq_one_letter_code
_entity_poly.pdbx_strand_id
1 'polypeptide(L)'
;MRKDDDLVRTREGMHGSSMHDQHSNSDRRIMDPPGPSLRVFQVWKGNNKFCFNGRLIFGPDAKSLILTVSLIVVPVILFCAFVSRGLVRIFPYHIGNFIVALAVVSTVCVVSLLLITASRDPGIIPRSLHPPEPEDDGYMSSMSSEWPGSQNGPPTVPPTKDIMVNGSIVKVKYCHTCMLYRPPRCSHCSICNNCVERFDHHCPWVGQCIGRRNYRFFFLFVSSTAMLCLYVFAFSWVNIMKIMDAYHYDLWRALLKSPVSGILILYTFGAAWFVGGLSSFHLYLICTNQTTYENFRYRYTIKMNPHNRGCFENIAEVFCSRIPPSKHNFREKVKGESSSVYTNSTISLGHPMSPEMPKPRYDIEMGKRQAVAAEDLEDLQSQIDSVVGMDRLERCGTQPRHSNWDQKANWPSTPDIQILAAEFGMEDGSTTGRQKIEGPSDLK
;
A
#
# COMPACT_ATOMS: atom_id res chain seq x y z
N MET A 1 1.24 99.18 -8.95
CA MET A 1 1.91 97.96 -9.44
C MET A 1 0.81 97.09 -10.05
N ARG A 2 0.39 97.23 -11.32
CA ARG A 2 1.10 96.96 -12.61
C ARG A 2 1.61 95.51 -12.59
N LYS A 3 1.09 94.51 -13.33
CA LYS A 3 0.30 94.38 -14.59
C LYS A 3 -0.82 93.33 -14.34
N ASP A 4 -2.08 93.47 -14.73
CA ASP A 4 -2.73 93.66 -16.06
C ASP A 4 -2.50 92.48 -17.02
N ASP A 5 -3.58 91.75 -17.32
CA ASP A 5 -4.17 91.49 -18.65
C ASP A 5 -5.20 90.33 -18.50
N ASP A 6 -6.51 90.58 -18.48
CA ASP A 6 -7.43 90.72 -19.65
C ASP A 6 -7.65 89.37 -20.38
N LEU A 7 -8.82 88.85 -20.75
CA LEU A 7 -10.10 89.38 -21.29
C LEU A 7 -11.06 88.14 -21.33
N VAL A 8 -12.31 88.17 -20.83
CA VAL A 8 -13.57 88.61 -21.49
C VAL A 8 -14.37 87.53 -22.27
N ARG A 9 -15.70 87.53 -22.02
CA ARG A 9 -16.86 87.06 -22.84
C ARG A 9 -17.09 85.54 -22.97
N THR A 10 -18.31 84.99 -23.09
CA THR A 10 -19.65 85.54 -23.43
C THR A 10 -20.76 84.57 -23.00
N ARG A 11 -21.98 85.13 -22.95
CA ARG A 11 -23.34 84.57 -22.78
C ARG A 11 -23.80 83.58 -23.89
N GLU A 12 -24.85 82.81 -23.51
CA GLU A 12 -25.94 82.24 -24.34
C GLU A 12 -25.56 81.07 -25.29
N GLY A 13 -26.34 80.02 -25.54
CA GLY A 13 -27.67 79.56 -25.17
C GLY A 13 -28.08 78.37 -26.07
N MET A 14 -28.93 77.47 -25.57
CA MET A 14 -29.84 76.52 -26.27
C MET A 14 -29.32 75.52 -27.32
N HIS A 15 -29.37 74.21 -27.00
CA HIS A 15 -30.25 73.19 -27.62
C HIS A 15 -29.90 71.77 -27.11
N GLY A 16 -30.90 70.97 -26.71
CA GLY A 16 -30.71 69.52 -26.52
C GLY A 16 -31.63 68.90 -25.48
N SER A 17 -32.64 68.19 -25.96
CA SER A 17 -33.69 67.50 -25.21
C SER A 17 -33.21 66.19 -24.55
N SER A 18 -34.01 65.69 -23.60
CA SER A 18 -34.18 64.27 -23.20
C SER A 18 -33.41 63.70 -21.99
N MET A 19 -34.18 63.54 -20.90
CA MET A 19 -34.37 62.36 -20.05
C MET A 19 -33.21 61.70 -19.25
N HIS A 20 -33.46 61.68 -17.93
CA HIS A 20 -33.07 60.67 -16.92
C HIS A 20 -31.58 60.47 -16.58
N ASP A 21 -31.12 61.17 -15.54
CA ASP A 21 -30.00 60.73 -14.69
C ASP A 21 -30.53 60.34 -13.30
N GLN A 22 -30.76 59.04 -13.09
CA GLN A 22 -30.72 58.45 -11.75
C GLN A 22 -29.26 58.06 -11.48
N HIS A 23 -28.57 58.88 -10.69
CA HIS A 23 -27.23 58.59 -10.21
C HIS A 23 -27.21 57.27 -9.42
N SER A 24 -26.44 56.31 -9.91
CA SER A 24 -26.19 55.01 -9.31
C SER A 24 -25.44 55.15 -7.98
N ASN A 25 -26.03 54.63 -6.92
CA ASN A 25 -25.36 54.44 -5.64
C ASN A 25 -24.94 52.96 -5.55
N SER A 26 -23.93 52.57 -6.32
CA SER A 26 -23.42 51.19 -6.36
C SER A 26 -21.91 51.18 -6.16
N ASP A 27 -21.44 51.59 -4.98
CA ASP A 27 -20.04 51.38 -4.60
C ASP A 27 -19.84 51.16 -3.09
N ARG A 28 -20.73 50.35 -2.48
CA ARG A 28 -20.38 49.63 -1.25
C ARG A 28 -19.91 48.24 -1.61
N ARG A 29 -18.60 48.10 -1.85
CA ARG A 29 -17.92 46.82 -1.66
C ARG A 29 -18.10 46.41 -0.20
N ILE A 30 -19.06 45.54 0.05
CA ILE A 30 -19.14 44.75 1.27
C ILE A 30 -17.87 43.91 1.27
N MET A 31 -16.85 44.34 2.00
CA MET A 31 -15.75 43.46 2.37
C MET A 31 -16.36 42.45 3.34
N ASP A 32 -16.77 41.30 2.83
CA ASP A 32 -17.11 40.16 3.67
C ASP A 32 -15.95 39.94 4.65
N PRO A 33 -16.21 39.81 5.97
CA PRO A 33 -15.15 39.50 6.92
C PRO A 33 -14.41 38.26 6.42
N PRO A 34 -13.06 38.23 6.44
CA PRO A 34 -12.33 37.08 5.94
C PRO A 34 -12.82 35.86 6.71
N GLY A 35 -13.55 34.99 6.02
CA GLY A 35 -14.05 33.75 6.58
C GLY A 35 -12.91 32.99 7.24
N PRO A 36 -13.18 32.14 8.25
CA PRO A 36 -12.14 31.44 8.97
C PRO A 36 -11.22 30.73 7.97
N SER A 37 -9.93 31.07 7.98
CA SER A 37 -8.96 30.53 7.03
C SER A 37 -8.81 29.03 7.25
N LEU A 38 -9.54 28.22 6.48
CA LEU A 38 -9.54 26.77 6.57
C LEU A 38 -8.14 26.23 6.28
N ARG A 39 -7.80 25.11 6.90
CA ARG A 39 -6.55 24.36 6.64
C ARG A 39 -6.83 23.15 5.76
N VAL A 40 -5.83 22.71 5.01
CA VAL A 40 -5.94 21.58 4.07
C VAL A 40 -6.55 20.32 4.71
N PHE A 41 -6.18 19.98 5.96
CA PHE A 41 -6.74 18.81 6.64
C PHE A 41 -8.25 18.90 6.93
N GLN A 42 -8.81 20.11 7.02
CA GLN A 42 -10.23 20.34 7.32
C GLN A 42 -11.10 20.18 6.06
N VAL A 43 -10.51 20.44 4.88
CA VAL A 43 -11.18 20.31 3.57
C VAL A 43 -10.68 19.10 2.79
N TRP A 44 -10.09 18.12 3.48
CA TRP A 44 -9.48 16.96 2.85
C TRP A 44 -10.52 16.08 2.15
N LYS A 45 -10.31 15.79 0.87
CA LYS A 45 -11.25 15.00 0.05
C LYS A 45 -11.19 13.49 0.27
N GLY A 46 -10.10 12.97 0.82
CA GLY A 46 -9.95 11.53 1.10
C GLY A 46 -10.64 11.11 2.40
N ASN A 47 -10.75 9.80 2.64
CA ASN A 47 -11.42 9.25 3.82
C ASN A 47 -10.50 9.19 5.06
N ASN A 48 -9.46 10.02 5.10
CA ASN A 48 -8.49 10.05 6.19
C ASN A 48 -9.05 10.78 7.41
N LYS A 49 -8.57 10.35 8.59
CA LYS A 49 -8.87 10.99 9.86
C LYS A 49 -7.64 11.73 10.34
N PHE A 50 -7.81 12.98 10.73
CA PHE A 50 -6.71 13.82 11.22
C PHE A 50 -6.79 14.01 12.73
N CYS A 51 -5.65 13.99 13.40
CA CYS A 51 -5.55 14.28 14.83
C CYS A 51 -4.47 15.35 15.11
N PHE A 52 -4.52 15.96 16.29
CA PHE A 52 -3.59 16.99 16.74
C PHE A 52 -3.42 18.14 15.73
N ASN A 53 -4.53 18.71 15.26
CA ASN A 53 -4.55 19.81 14.28
C ASN A 53 -3.80 19.48 12.98
N GLY A 54 -4.02 18.27 12.45
CA GLY A 54 -3.43 17.82 11.18
C GLY A 54 -1.98 17.37 11.26
N ARG A 55 -1.43 17.12 12.46
CA ARG A 55 -0.08 16.56 12.63
C ARG A 55 -0.03 15.06 12.36
N LEU A 56 -1.10 14.35 12.73
CA LEU A 56 -1.24 12.92 12.50
C LEU A 56 -2.37 12.68 11.48
N ILE A 57 -2.15 11.70 10.63
CA ILE A 57 -3.09 11.27 9.60
C ILE A 57 -3.27 9.75 9.68
N PHE A 58 -4.51 9.34 9.85
CA PHE A 58 -4.91 7.93 9.92
C PHE A 58 -5.82 7.58 8.73
N GLY A 59 -5.93 6.29 8.43
CA GLY A 59 -6.93 5.82 7.47
C GLY A 59 -8.34 5.77 8.10
N PRO A 60 -9.35 5.42 7.30
CA PRO A 60 -10.74 5.35 7.77
C PRO A 60 -10.92 4.31 8.88
N ASP A 61 -10.12 3.24 8.86
CA ASP A 61 -10.22 2.11 9.77
C ASP A 61 -9.45 2.30 11.09
N ALA A 62 -8.99 3.51 11.41
CA ALA A 62 -8.18 3.80 12.60
C ALA A 62 -8.71 3.23 13.94
N LYS A 63 -10.02 2.98 14.05
CA LYS A 63 -10.63 2.36 15.25
C LYS A 63 -10.13 0.92 15.49
N SER A 64 -9.72 0.20 14.44
CA SER A 64 -9.16 -1.15 14.54
C SER A 64 -7.85 -1.19 15.34
N LEU A 65 -7.15 -0.07 15.45
CA LEU A 65 -5.91 0.04 16.24
C LEU A 65 -6.12 -0.35 17.71
N ILE A 66 -7.30 -0.09 18.28
CA ILE A 66 -7.62 -0.49 19.66
C ILE A 66 -7.53 -2.01 19.79
N LEU A 67 -8.08 -2.73 18.82
CA LEU A 67 -8.03 -4.20 18.79
C LEU A 67 -6.58 -4.68 18.63
N THR A 68 -5.84 -4.15 17.66
CA THR A 68 -4.43 -4.53 17.41
C THR A 68 -3.54 -4.28 18.63
N VAL A 69 -3.67 -3.11 19.28
CA VAL A 69 -2.93 -2.80 20.51
C VAL A 69 -3.32 -3.75 21.63
N SER A 70 -4.61 -4.06 21.78
CA SER A 70 -5.09 -5.00 22.80
C SER A 70 -4.54 -6.41 22.59
N LEU A 71 -4.51 -6.90 21.36
CA LEU A 71 -3.94 -8.20 20.99
C LEU A 71 -2.45 -8.30 21.29
N ILE A 72 -1.71 -7.18 21.27
CA ILE A 72 -0.28 -7.16 21.60
C ILE A 72 -0.06 -7.01 23.11
N VAL A 73 -0.75 -6.06 23.74
CA VAL A 73 -0.47 -5.65 25.12
C VAL A 73 -1.04 -6.64 26.13
N VAL A 74 -2.24 -7.19 25.92
CA VAL A 74 -2.88 -8.11 26.89
C VAL A 74 -2.05 -9.37 27.14
N PRO A 75 -1.56 -10.10 26.12
CA PRO A 75 -0.71 -11.27 26.34
C PRO A 75 0.59 -10.94 27.09
N VAL A 76 1.18 -9.77 26.84
CA VAL A 76 2.38 -9.31 27.55
C VAL A 76 2.08 -8.97 29.01
N ILE A 77 0.95 -8.33 29.29
CA ILE A 77 0.51 -8.08 30.67
C ILE A 77 0.33 -9.40 31.42
N LEU A 78 -0.33 -10.39 30.79
CA LEU A 78 -0.50 -11.72 31.38
C LEU A 78 0.85 -12.42 31.61
N PHE A 79 1.76 -12.32 30.64
CA PHE A 79 3.12 -12.84 30.76
C PHE A 79 3.85 -12.19 31.95
N CYS A 80 3.81 -10.86 32.07
CA CYS A 80 4.45 -10.14 33.16
C CYS A 80 3.81 -10.47 34.52
N ALA A 81 2.48 -10.53 34.60
CA ALA A 81 1.77 -10.74 35.86
C ALA A 81 1.89 -12.17 36.41
N PHE A 82 1.90 -13.18 35.54
CA PHE A 82 1.77 -14.59 35.96
C PHE A 82 3.01 -15.45 35.66
N VAL A 83 3.68 -15.23 34.53
CA VAL A 83 4.84 -16.04 34.12
C VAL A 83 6.12 -15.44 34.69
N SER A 84 6.31 -14.14 34.50
CA SER A 84 7.56 -13.47 34.84
C SER A 84 7.85 -13.44 36.34
N ARG A 85 6.82 -13.45 37.20
CA ARG A 85 6.99 -13.54 38.66
C ARG A 85 7.67 -14.83 39.11
N GLY A 86 7.37 -15.95 38.43
CA GLY A 86 8.06 -17.22 38.66
C GLY A 86 9.50 -17.14 38.18
N LEU A 87 9.72 -16.64 36.96
CA LEU A 87 11.04 -16.49 36.36
C LEU A 87 11.97 -15.58 37.19
N VAL A 88 11.47 -14.48 37.74
CA VAL A 88 12.24 -13.57 38.61
C VAL A 88 12.75 -14.25 39.87
N ARG A 89 11.98 -15.19 40.43
CA ARG A 89 12.41 -15.95 41.61
C ARG A 89 13.39 -17.07 41.27
N ILE A 90 13.26 -17.64 40.07
CA ILE A 90 14.07 -18.79 39.62
C ILE A 90 15.45 -18.35 39.13
N PHE A 91 15.54 -17.23 38.41
CA PHE A 91 16.79 -16.75 37.84
C PHE A 91 17.49 -15.74 38.77
N PRO A 92 18.68 -16.08 39.33
CA PRO A 92 19.42 -15.18 40.22
C PRO A 92 20.05 -13.99 39.46
N TYR A 93 20.73 -13.11 40.19
CA TYR A 93 21.57 -12.01 39.65
C TYR A 93 20.86 -11.08 38.66
N HIS A 94 19.64 -10.63 38.98
CA HIS A 94 18.84 -9.69 38.19
C HIS A 94 18.41 -10.16 36.78
N ILE A 95 18.80 -11.36 36.35
CA ILE A 95 18.46 -11.91 35.02
C ILE A 95 16.94 -11.98 34.84
N GLY A 96 16.23 -12.43 35.87
CA GLY A 96 14.77 -12.47 35.85
C GLY A 96 14.13 -11.09 35.63
N ASN A 97 14.65 -10.04 36.27
CA ASN A 97 14.17 -8.68 36.07
C ASN A 97 14.48 -8.16 34.67
N PHE A 98 15.66 -8.52 34.12
CA PHE A 98 16.04 -8.19 32.75
C PHE A 98 15.09 -8.82 31.73
N ILE A 99 14.68 -10.08 31.92
CA ILE A 99 13.69 -10.76 31.07
C ILE A 99 12.38 -9.96 31.02
N VAL A 100 11.86 -9.54 32.18
CA VAL A 100 10.62 -8.75 32.25
C VAL A 100 10.81 -7.39 31.57
N ALA A 101 11.91 -6.70 31.86
CA ALA A 101 12.21 -5.38 31.30
C ALA A 101 12.31 -5.44 29.77
N LEU A 102 12.98 -6.46 29.22
CA LEU A 102 13.11 -6.66 27.78
C LEU A 102 11.74 -6.89 27.11
N ALA A 103 10.85 -7.68 27.72
CA ALA A 103 9.49 -7.88 27.20
C ALA A 103 8.68 -6.56 27.17
N VAL A 104 8.76 -5.76 28.24
CA VAL A 104 8.07 -4.47 28.35
C VAL A 104 8.62 -3.47 27.33
N VAL A 105 9.94 -3.32 27.24
CA VAL A 105 10.59 -2.41 26.28
C VAL A 105 10.26 -2.82 24.85
N SER A 106 10.34 -4.11 24.53
CA SER A 106 9.98 -4.63 23.20
C SER A 106 8.53 -4.32 22.85
N THR A 107 7.61 -4.42 23.83
CA THR A 107 6.19 -4.09 23.64
C THR A 107 5.98 -2.61 23.38
N VAL A 108 6.66 -1.74 24.14
CA VAL A 108 6.62 -0.29 23.91
C VAL A 108 7.15 0.06 22.51
N CYS A 109 8.25 -0.58 22.08
CA CYS A 109 8.79 -0.43 20.73
C CYS A 109 7.79 -0.87 19.65
N VAL A 110 7.18 -2.05 19.80
CA VAL A 110 6.18 -2.59 18.86
C VAL A 110 4.98 -1.66 18.74
N VAL A 111 4.40 -1.21 19.87
CA VAL A 111 3.26 -0.28 19.87
C VAL A 111 3.64 1.07 19.26
N SER A 112 4.84 1.57 19.54
CA SER A 112 5.33 2.82 18.94
C SER A 112 5.47 2.69 17.42
N LEU A 113 6.02 1.58 16.92
CA LEU A 113 6.14 1.30 15.49
C LEU A 113 4.76 1.20 14.81
N LEU A 114 3.80 0.52 15.46
CA LEU A 114 2.40 0.47 15.00
C LEU A 114 1.81 1.87 14.87
N LEU A 115 1.92 2.69 15.92
CA LEU A 115 1.38 4.05 15.93
C LEU A 115 2.06 4.95 14.89
N ILE A 116 3.39 4.86 14.73
CA ILE A 116 4.13 5.59 13.68
C ILE A 116 3.67 5.16 12.29
N THR A 117 3.42 3.88 12.08
CA THR A 117 2.95 3.35 10.79
C THR A 117 1.54 3.85 10.47
N ALA A 118 0.64 3.81 11.47
CA ALA A 118 -0.77 4.13 11.33
C ALA A 118 -1.06 5.63 11.22
N SER A 119 -0.27 6.47 11.90
CA SER A 119 -0.50 7.92 12.04
C SER A 119 0.28 8.78 11.05
N ARG A 120 0.97 8.15 10.09
CA ARG A 120 1.82 8.80 9.10
C ARG A 120 1.16 8.79 7.72
N ASP A 121 1.38 9.86 6.96
CA ASP A 121 1.01 9.89 5.55
C ASP A 121 1.80 8.80 4.79
N PRO A 122 1.12 7.83 4.15
CA PRO A 122 1.76 6.70 3.48
C PRO A 122 2.51 7.09 2.20
N GLY A 123 2.34 8.31 1.71
CA GLY A 123 2.86 8.77 0.42
C GLY A 123 1.73 9.16 -0.53
N ILE A 124 0.73 9.89 -0.04
CA ILE A 124 -0.43 10.31 -0.83
C ILE A 124 0.04 11.25 -1.97
N ILE A 125 -0.43 10.96 -3.18
CA ILE A 125 -0.19 11.78 -4.36
C ILE A 125 -1.26 12.90 -4.42
N PRO A 126 -0.85 14.17 -4.61
CA PRO A 126 -1.79 15.26 -4.80
C PRO A 126 -2.73 15.02 -5.98
N ARG A 127 -4.01 15.32 -5.76
CA ARG A 127 -5.02 15.30 -6.83
C ARG A 127 -4.76 16.45 -7.79
N SER A 128 -4.89 16.22 -9.09
CA SER A 128 -4.86 17.30 -10.07
C SER A 128 -6.16 18.10 -9.98
N LEU A 129 -6.10 19.39 -10.33
CA LEU A 129 -7.28 20.24 -10.45
C LEU A 129 -8.02 19.99 -11.77
N HIS A 130 -7.27 19.62 -12.80
CA HIS A 130 -7.77 19.34 -14.14
C HIS A 130 -7.13 18.04 -14.63
N PRO A 131 -7.81 17.29 -15.53
CA PRO A 131 -7.18 16.17 -16.22
C PRO A 131 -5.88 16.61 -16.90
N PRO A 132 -4.88 15.71 -17.03
CA PRO A 132 -3.70 15.96 -17.84
C PRO A 132 -4.14 16.28 -19.27
N GLU A 133 -3.55 17.31 -19.87
CA GLU A 133 -3.73 17.56 -21.29
C GLU A 133 -3.16 16.36 -22.07
N PRO A 134 -3.85 15.87 -23.11
CA PRO A 134 -3.26 14.89 -24.00
C PRO A 134 -2.00 15.51 -24.60
N GLU A 135 -0.84 14.91 -24.33
CA GLU A 135 0.40 15.30 -24.99
C GLU A 135 0.21 15.04 -26.50
N ASP A 136 0.40 16.08 -27.31
CA ASP A 136 0.46 15.98 -28.77
C ASP A 136 1.79 15.30 -29.11
N ASP A 137 1.85 13.98 -28.92
CA ASP A 137 3.02 13.16 -29.20
C ASP A 137 3.20 13.13 -30.73
N GLY A 138 3.82 14.18 -31.29
CA GLY A 138 4.14 14.36 -32.70
C GLY A 138 5.16 13.35 -33.27
N TYR A 139 5.23 12.14 -32.72
CA TYR A 139 6.16 11.09 -33.11
C TYR A 139 5.50 9.70 -33.13
N MET A 140 4.35 9.55 -33.81
CA MET A 140 3.99 8.29 -34.48
C MET A 140 2.88 8.40 -35.54
N SER A 141 2.58 9.60 -36.05
CA SER A 141 1.71 9.77 -37.22
C SER A 141 2.49 9.62 -38.53
N SER A 142 3.04 8.43 -38.78
CA SER A 142 3.46 8.04 -40.13
C SER A 142 3.22 6.55 -40.34
N MET A 143 1.95 6.17 -40.45
CA MET A 143 1.39 5.02 -41.19
C MET A 143 0.14 4.49 -40.48
N SER A 144 -1.00 5.09 -40.77
CA SER A 144 -2.18 4.32 -41.19
C SER A 144 -3.22 5.28 -41.76
N SER A 145 -3.75 4.83 -42.88
CA SER A 145 -4.53 5.56 -43.85
C SER A 145 -5.83 6.12 -43.28
N GLU A 146 -6.22 7.26 -43.83
CA GLU A 146 -7.50 7.97 -43.72
C GLU A 146 -8.71 7.10 -43.37
N TRP A 147 -9.31 7.36 -42.20
CA TRP A 147 -10.72 7.09 -41.93
C TRP A 147 -11.47 8.42 -41.90
N PRO A 148 -12.24 8.77 -42.94
CA PRO A 148 -13.05 9.98 -42.95
C PRO A 148 -14.36 9.71 -42.18
N GLY A 149 -14.43 10.11 -40.90
CA GLY A 149 -15.69 9.93 -40.17
C GLY A 149 -15.76 10.20 -38.66
N SER A 150 -14.75 10.78 -38.00
CA SER A 150 -14.90 11.11 -36.58
C SER A 150 -14.15 12.39 -36.22
N GLN A 151 -14.83 13.53 -36.34
CA GLN A 151 -14.48 14.73 -35.61
C GLN A 151 -15.62 15.09 -34.67
N ASN A 152 -15.24 15.54 -33.46
CA ASN A 152 -16.04 16.21 -32.43
C ASN A 152 -16.53 15.38 -31.23
N GLY A 153 -15.67 14.49 -30.71
CA GLY A 153 -15.73 14.12 -29.28
C GLY A 153 -14.76 15.00 -28.48
N PRO A 154 -15.06 15.40 -27.22
CA PRO A 154 -14.05 16.01 -26.37
C PRO A 154 -12.85 15.07 -26.26
N PRO A 155 -11.60 15.56 -26.16
CA PRO A 155 -10.42 14.72 -26.06
C PRO A 155 -10.57 13.74 -24.90
N THR A 156 -10.74 12.46 -25.20
CA THR A 156 -10.81 11.42 -24.19
C THR A 156 -9.39 11.12 -23.74
N VAL A 157 -9.09 11.42 -22.47
CA VAL A 157 -7.79 11.11 -21.87
C VAL A 157 -7.53 9.60 -22.01
N PRO A 158 -6.44 9.17 -22.68
CA PRO A 158 -6.15 7.75 -22.86
C PRO A 158 -6.15 7.01 -21.51
N PRO A 159 -6.75 5.81 -21.43
CA PRO A 159 -6.86 5.08 -20.16
C PRO A 159 -5.49 4.67 -19.60
N THR A 160 -4.50 4.52 -20.48
CA THR A 160 -3.13 4.16 -20.13
C THR A 160 -2.11 5.01 -20.86
N LYS A 161 -0.99 5.30 -20.19
CA LYS A 161 0.19 5.96 -20.76
C LYS A 161 1.41 5.08 -20.51
N ASP A 162 2.27 4.95 -21.50
CA ASP A 162 3.52 4.20 -21.37
C ASP A 162 4.63 5.14 -20.88
N ILE A 163 5.38 4.71 -19.87
CA ILE A 163 6.48 5.48 -19.28
C ILE A 163 7.73 4.62 -19.15
N MET A 164 8.90 5.22 -19.39
CA MET A 164 10.18 4.53 -19.25
C MET A 164 10.64 4.52 -17.79
N VAL A 165 10.92 3.33 -17.25
CA VAL A 165 11.42 3.12 -15.89
C VAL A 165 12.64 2.21 -15.96
N ASN A 166 13.83 2.74 -15.65
CA ASN A 166 15.10 2.00 -15.69
C ASN A 166 15.30 1.20 -16.99
N GLY A 167 14.98 1.80 -18.15
CA GLY A 167 15.11 1.14 -19.45
C GLY A 167 13.97 0.17 -19.83
N SER A 168 12.96 0.00 -18.97
CA SER A 168 11.78 -0.82 -19.24
C SER A 168 10.53 0.04 -19.42
N ILE A 169 9.70 -0.27 -20.43
CA ILE A 169 8.41 0.40 -20.62
C ILE A 169 7.41 -0.13 -19.59
N VAL A 170 6.87 0.77 -18.76
CA VAL A 170 5.84 0.48 -17.76
C VAL A 170 4.57 1.22 -18.15
N LYS A 171 3.48 0.47 -18.32
CA LYS A 171 2.16 1.03 -18.59
C LYS A 171 1.52 1.54 -17.30
N VAL A 172 1.24 2.84 -17.22
CA VAL A 172 0.52 3.46 -16.11
C VAL A 172 -0.93 3.75 -16.46
N LYS A 173 -1.81 3.64 -15.46
CA LYS A 173 -3.25 3.87 -15.64
C LYS A 173 -3.67 5.26 -15.20
N TYR A 174 -4.68 5.82 -15.86
CA TYR A 174 -5.34 7.03 -15.39
C TYR A 174 -6.17 6.76 -14.12
N CYS A 175 -6.28 7.76 -13.25
CA CYS A 175 -7.17 7.75 -12.10
C CYS A 175 -8.21 8.85 -12.24
N HIS A 176 -9.46 8.49 -12.54
CA HIS A 176 -10.56 9.45 -12.66
C HIS A 176 -10.83 10.20 -11.34
N THR A 177 -10.72 9.51 -10.20
CA THR A 177 -10.96 10.10 -8.88
C THR A 177 -9.94 11.17 -8.50
N CYS A 178 -8.66 10.96 -8.84
CA CYS A 178 -7.56 11.89 -8.51
C CYS A 178 -7.15 12.78 -9.70
N MET A 179 -7.75 12.56 -10.86
CA MET A 179 -7.50 13.25 -12.13
C MET A 179 -6.03 13.27 -12.55
N LEU A 180 -5.34 12.14 -12.41
CA LEU A 180 -3.91 12.02 -12.73
C LEU A 180 -3.58 10.67 -13.36
N TYR A 181 -2.57 10.66 -14.23
CA TYR A 181 -1.87 9.42 -14.56
C TYR A 181 -1.09 8.97 -13.34
N ARG A 182 -1.37 7.75 -12.86
CA ARG A 182 -0.74 7.22 -11.65
C ARG A 182 0.76 7.09 -11.90
N PRO A 183 1.64 7.70 -11.09
CA PRO A 183 3.08 7.47 -11.20
C PRO A 183 3.40 5.98 -11.14
N PRO A 184 4.57 5.53 -11.65
CA PRO A 184 4.93 4.11 -11.56
C PRO A 184 4.88 3.64 -10.10
N ARG A 185 4.38 2.41 -9.89
CA ARG A 185 4.14 1.80 -8.57
C ARG A 185 3.08 2.52 -7.71
N CYS A 186 2.33 3.50 -8.26
CA CYS A 186 1.24 4.16 -7.56
C CYS A 186 -0.10 3.47 -7.86
N SER A 187 -0.91 3.24 -6.82
CA SER A 187 -2.26 2.70 -6.97
C SER A 187 -3.27 3.52 -6.19
N HIS A 188 -4.51 3.56 -6.68
CA HIS A 188 -5.63 4.20 -5.98
C HIS A 188 -6.23 3.22 -4.99
N CYS A 189 -6.27 3.58 -3.71
CA CYS A 189 -7.01 2.83 -2.71
C CYS A 189 -8.41 3.45 -2.57
N SER A 190 -9.45 2.69 -2.92
CA SER A 190 -10.84 3.12 -2.82
C SER A 190 -11.31 3.31 -1.37
N ILE A 191 -10.76 2.53 -0.43
CA ILE A 191 -11.07 2.63 1.01
C ILE A 191 -10.59 3.98 1.56
N CYS A 192 -9.31 4.29 1.38
CA CYS A 192 -8.76 5.58 1.81
C CYS A 192 -9.16 6.74 0.89
N ASN A 193 -9.64 6.44 -0.33
CA ASN A 193 -9.92 7.39 -1.40
C ASN A 193 -8.70 8.27 -1.70
N ASN A 194 -7.55 7.65 -2.00
CA ASN A 194 -6.32 8.35 -2.39
C ASN A 194 -5.47 7.50 -3.32
N CYS A 195 -4.72 8.15 -4.21
CA CYS A 195 -3.56 7.55 -4.85
C CYS A 195 -2.38 7.56 -3.89
N VAL A 196 -1.72 6.41 -3.71
CA VAL A 196 -0.59 6.23 -2.79
C VAL A 196 0.64 5.77 -3.57
N GLU A 197 1.76 6.45 -3.35
CA GLU A 197 3.05 6.15 -3.96
C GLU A 197 3.64 4.85 -3.41
N ARG A 198 4.18 4.01 -4.31
CA ARG A 198 4.69 2.66 -3.99
C ARG A 198 3.68 1.91 -3.11
N PHE A 199 2.43 1.88 -3.58
CA PHE A 199 1.33 1.28 -2.84
C PHE A 199 1.58 -0.20 -2.62
N ASP A 200 1.50 -0.65 -1.38
CA ASP A 200 1.68 -2.05 -1.03
C ASP A 200 0.33 -2.72 -0.81
N HIS A 201 -0.43 -2.26 0.19
CA HIS A 201 -1.78 -2.71 0.47
C HIS A 201 -2.49 -1.74 1.42
N HIS A 202 -3.81 -1.89 1.58
CA HIS A 202 -4.54 -1.30 2.70
C HIS A 202 -4.58 -2.31 3.84
N CYS A 203 -4.04 -1.95 5.01
CA CYS A 203 -3.95 -2.87 6.14
C CYS A 203 -5.04 -2.58 7.18
N PRO A 204 -6.03 -3.48 7.39
CA PRO A 204 -7.08 -3.27 8.38
C PRO A 204 -6.53 -3.24 9.82
N TRP A 205 -5.47 -3.98 10.12
CA TRP A 205 -4.86 -4.04 11.46
C TRP A 205 -4.14 -2.74 11.86
N VAL A 206 -3.58 -2.04 10.89
CA VAL A 206 -2.97 -0.71 11.05
C VAL A 206 -4.02 0.40 10.83
N GLY A 207 -5.10 0.08 10.12
CA GLY A 207 -6.17 1.00 9.79
C GLY A 207 -5.79 2.07 8.76
N GLN A 208 -4.79 1.81 7.90
CA GLN A 208 -4.21 2.76 6.95
C GLN A 208 -3.56 2.02 5.77
N CYS A 209 -3.39 2.71 4.64
CA CYS A 209 -2.56 2.23 3.53
C CYS A 209 -1.09 2.09 3.94
N ILE A 210 -0.45 1.04 3.46
CA ILE A 210 0.99 0.85 3.52
C ILE A 210 1.57 1.27 2.15
N GLY A 211 2.52 2.19 2.17
CA GLY A 211 3.14 2.76 0.98
C GLY A 211 4.54 3.30 1.25
N ARG A 212 5.06 4.08 0.30
CA ARG A 212 6.47 4.53 0.27
C ARG A 212 7.00 5.10 1.60
N ARG A 213 6.18 5.86 2.33
CA ARG A 213 6.62 6.65 3.49
C ARG A 213 6.46 5.93 4.83
N ASN A 214 5.64 4.88 4.92
CA ASN A 214 5.40 4.13 6.15
C ASN A 214 5.79 2.64 6.07
N TYR A 215 6.10 2.10 4.88
CA TYR A 215 6.47 0.69 4.69
C TYR A 215 7.59 0.20 5.62
N ARG A 216 8.65 0.99 5.82
CA ARG A 216 9.76 0.59 6.71
C ARG A 216 9.30 0.36 8.15
N PHE A 217 8.38 1.19 8.65
CA PHE A 217 7.87 1.08 10.01
C PHE A 217 6.89 -0.07 10.12
N PHE A 218 6.09 -0.31 9.08
CA PHE A 218 5.23 -1.48 8.97
C PHE A 218 6.06 -2.77 9.07
N PHE A 219 7.13 -2.90 8.29
CA PHE A 219 7.97 -4.10 8.36
C PHE A 219 8.61 -4.27 9.74
N LEU A 220 9.16 -3.20 10.32
CA LEU A 220 9.74 -3.25 11.67
C LEU A 220 8.69 -3.61 12.72
N PHE A 221 7.46 -3.11 12.59
CA PHE A 221 6.33 -3.46 13.45
C PHE A 221 6.01 -4.96 13.38
N VAL A 222 5.79 -5.51 12.17
CA VAL A 222 5.41 -6.91 11.99
C VAL A 222 6.54 -7.84 12.45
N SER A 223 7.79 -7.58 12.05
CA SER A 223 8.94 -8.40 12.44
C SER A 223 9.25 -8.33 13.95
N SER A 224 9.15 -7.15 14.57
CA SER A 224 9.32 -7.02 16.03
C SER A 224 8.17 -7.69 16.80
N THR A 225 6.95 -7.68 16.25
CA THR A 225 5.81 -8.40 16.84
C THR A 225 6.03 -9.91 16.77
N ALA A 226 6.55 -10.43 15.64
CA ALA A 226 6.92 -11.85 15.52
C ALA A 226 7.98 -12.23 16.57
N MET A 227 9.02 -11.40 16.73
CA MET A 227 10.05 -11.61 17.75
C MET A 227 9.49 -11.59 19.17
N LEU A 228 8.57 -10.67 19.48
CA LEU A 228 7.88 -10.61 20.77
C LEU A 228 7.02 -11.85 21.03
N CYS A 229 6.33 -12.36 20.01
CA CYS A 229 5.57 -13.61 20.10
C CYS A 229 6.49 -14.80 20.42
N LEU A 230 7.60 -14.94 19.69
CA LEU A 230 8.59 -16.00 19.94
C LEU A 230 9.21 -15.89 21.33
N TYR A 231 9.47 -14.66 21.79
CA TYR A 231 9.99 -14.41 23.13
C TYR A 231 9.01 -14.89 24.21
N VAL A 232 7.75 -14.47 24.14
CA VAL A 232 6.71 -14.86 25.11
C VAL A 232 6.45 -16.36 25.04
N PHE A 233 6.45 -16.96 23.84
CA PHE A 233 6.34 -18.40 23.64
C PHE A 233 7.46 -19.15 24.37
N ALA A 234 8.72 -18.79 24.10
CA ALA A 234 9.90 -19.45 24.67
C ALA A 234 9.91 -19.35 26.20
N PHE A 235 9.72 -18.15 26.77
CA PHE A 235 9.76 -17.99 28.23
C PHE A 235 8.54 -18.57 28.94
N SER A 236 7.38 -18.68 28.27
CA SER A 236 6.25 -19.44 28.80
C SER A 236 6.55 -20.93 28.86
N TRP A 237 7.25 -21.47 27.86
CA TRP A 237 7.71 -22.86 27.87
C TRP A 237 8.75 -23.10 28.96
N VAL A 238 9.75 -22.21 29.10
CA VAL A 238 10.73 -22.27 30.19
C VAL A 238 10.06 -22.31 31.56
N ASN A 239 9.02 -21.50 31.77
CA ASN A 239 8.25 -21.53 33.02
C ASN A 239 7.58 -22.89 33.27
N ILE A 240 6.99 -23.51 32.24
CA ILE A 240 6.39 -24.85 32.35
C ILE A 240 7.46 -25.91 32.66
N MET A 241 8.60 -25.90 31.96
CA MET A 241 9.70 -26.83 32.22
C MET A 241 10.20 -26.72 33.66
N LYS A 242 10.35 -25.50 34.18
CA LYS A 242 10.77 -25.28 35.56
C LYS A 242 9.75 -25.77 36.59
N ILE A 243 8.45 -25.66 36.30
CA ILE A 243 7.41 -26.22 37.17
C ILE A 243 7.45 -27.75 37.13
N MET A 244 7.65 -28.36 35.97
CA MET A 244 7.80 -29.80 35.83
C MET A 244 8.99 -30.31 36.67
N ASP A 245 10.15 -29.65 36.54
CA ASP A 245 11.36 -30.00 37.28
C ASP A 245 11.19 -29.84 38.80
N ALA A 246 10.59 -28.72 39.25
CA ALA A 246 10.48 -28.40 40.66
C ALA A 246 9.45 -29.25 41.43
N TYR A 247 8.39 -29.72 40.76
CA TYR A 247 7.30 -30.48 41.37
C TYR A 247 7.25 -31.94 40.90
N HIS A 248 8.18 -32.37 40.05
CA HIS A 248 8.16 -33.67 39.37
C HIS A 248 6.80 -33.95 38.69
N TYR A 249 6.25 -32.92 38.06
CA TYR A 249 4.97 -32.99 37.34
C TYR A 249 5.18 -33.42 35.89
N ASP A 250 4.20 -34.12 35.34
CA ASP A 250 4.06 -34.27 33.90
C ASP A 250 3.61 -32.93 33.26
N LEU A 251 3.69 -32.85 31.94
CA LEU A 251 3.32 -31.64 31.19
C LEU A 251 1.89 -31.18 31.50
N TRP A 252 0.94 -32.12 31.59
CA TRP A 252 -0.46 -31.80 31.83
C TRP A 252 -0.69 -31.17 33.19
N ARG A 253 -0.12 -31.74 34.27
CA ARG A 253 -0.22 -31.17 35.62
C ARG A 253 0.50 -29.83 35.72
N ALA A 254 1.63 -29.66 35.03
CA ALA A 254 2.33 -28.37 34.98
C ALA A 254 1.51 -27.28 34.28
N LEU A 255 0.82 -27.61 33.18
CA LEU A 255 -0.10 -26.71 32.50
C LEU A 255 -1.33 -26.38 33.36
N LEU A 256 -1.90 -27.34 34.08
CA LEU A 256 -2.99 -27.09 35.03
C LEU A 256 -2.53 -26.22 36.22
N LYS A 257 -1.27 -26.33 36.62
CA LYS A 257 -0.68 -25.49 37.68
C LYS A 257 -0.44 -24.04 37.21
N SER A 258 -0.09 -23.85 35.93
CA SER A 258 0.10 -22.53 35.30
C SER A 258 -0.73 -22.39 34.02
N PRO A 259 -2.07 -22.29 34.13
CA PRO A 259 -2.96 -22.26 32.97
C PRO A 259 -2.70 -21.05 32.06
N VAL A 260 -2.27 -19.92 32.64
CA VAL A 260 -1.89 -18.72 31.88
C VAL A 260 -0.70 -19.00 30.96
N SER A 261 0.31 -19.76 31.40
CA SER A 261 1.42 -20.15 30.52
C SER A 261 0.94 -21.01 29.37
N GLY A 262 0.03 -21.97 29.62
CA GLY A 262 -0.56 -22.80 28.57
C GLY A 262 -1.35 -21.98 27.53
N ILE A 263 -2.19 -21.04 27.98
CA ILE A 263 -2.94 -20.14 27.09
C ILE A 263 -1.98 -19.28 26.26
N LEU A 264 -0.94 -18.72 26.88
CA LEU A 264 0.06 -17.91 26.19
C LEU A 264 0.85 -18.73 25.16
N ILE A 265 1.23 -19.97 25.47
CA ILE A 265 1.90 -20.88 24.52
C ILE A 265 1.02 -21.10 23.29
N LEU A 266 -0.25 -21.48 23.49
CA LEU A 266 -1.18 -21.71 22.39
C LEU A 266 -1.42 -20.45 21.55
N TYR A 267 -1.66 -19.32 22.22
CA TYR A 267 -1.88 -18.03 21.56
C TYR A 267 -0.66 -17.60 20.73
N THR A 268 0.53 -17.62 21.34
CA THR A 268 1.77 -17.19 20.69
C THR A 268 2.23 -18.15 19.59
N PHE A 269 1.94 -19.45 19.71
CA PHE A 269 2.16 -20.42 18.64
C PHE A 269 1.35 -20.06 17.38
N GLY A 270 0.04 -19.85 17.53
CA GLY A 270 -0.81 -19.42 16.42
C GLY A 270 -0.38 -18.07 15.87
N ALA A 271 -0.19 -17.08 16.74
CA ALA A 271 0.21 -15.73 16.34
C ALA A 271 1.59 -15.71 15.65
N ALA A 272 2.56 -16.49 16.11
CA ALA A 272 3.89 -16.58 15.49
C ALA A 272 3.83 -17.14 14.07
N TRP A 273 2.93 -18.10 13.78
CA TRP A 273 2.74 -18.60 12.42
C TRP A 273 2.22 -17.51 11.47
N PHE A 274 1.17 -16.79 11.89
CA PHE A 274 0.58 -15.73 11.07
C PHE A 274 1.52 -14.53 10.90
N VAL A 275 2.02 -13.98 12.01
CA VAL A 275 2.86 -12.76 12.01
C VAL A 275 4.28 -13.07 11.50
N GLY A 276 4.82 -14.24 11.83
CA GLY A 276 6.10 -14.72 11.32
C GLY A 276 6.04 -15.02 9.83
N GLY A 277 4.99 -15.69 9.34
CA GLY A 277 4.77 -15.91 7.91
C GLY A 277 4.67 -14.60 7.13
N LEU A 278 3.93 -13.62 7.66
CA LEU A 278 3.84 -12.28 7.08
C LEU A 278 5.20 -11.57 7.07
N SER A 279 5.98 -11.69 8.14
CA SER A 279 7.34 -11.12 8.21
C SER A 279 8.26 -11.71 7.14
N SER A 280 8.27 -13.03 7.00
CA SER A 280 9.08 -13.72 5.99
C SER A 280 8.66 -13.36 4.56
N PHE A 281 7.35 -13.24 4.31
CA PHE A 281 6.84 -12.81 3.02
C PHE A 281 7.28 -11.39 2.67
N HIS A 282 7.14 -10.44 3.59
CA HIS A 282 7.62 -9.08 3.33
C HIS A 282 9.14 -8.97 3.25
N LEU A 283 9.89 -9.85 3.94
CA LEU A 283 11.33 -9.93 3.76
C LEU A 283 11.68 -10.37 2.34
N TYR A 284 10.99 -11.37 1.79
CA TYR A 284 11.13 -11.76 0.38
C TYR A 284 10.83 -10.60 -0.57
N LEU A 285 9.75 -9.84 -0.34
CA LEU A 285 9.39 -8.67 -1.15
C LEU A 285 10.46 -7.57 -1.09
N ILE A 286 11.06 -7.35 0.09
CA ILE A 286 12.19 -6.42 0.26
C ILE A 286 13.39 -6.92 -0.55
N CYS A 287 13.78 -8.19 -0.37
CA CYS A 287 14.92 -8.78 -1.07
C CYS A 287 14.78 -8.72 -2.60
N THR A 288 13.56 -8.78 -3.12
CA THR A 288 13.27 -8.72 -4.58
C THR A 288 12.84 -7.35 -5.08
N ASN A 289 12.77 -6.32 -4.23
CA ASN A 289 12.28 -4.96 -4.53
C ASN A 289 10.87 -4.91 -5.15
N GLN A 290 9.93 -5.65 -4.57
CA GLN A 290 8.55 -5.70 -5.02
C GLN A 290 7.63 -5.24 -3.89
N THR A 291 6.48 -4.69 -4.24
CA THR A 291 5.36 -4.52 -3.32
C THR A 291 4.46 -5.75 -3.37
N THR A 292 3.64 -5.93 -2.34
CA THR A 292 2.60 -6.97 -2.31
C THR A 292 1.68 -6.83 -3.52
N TYR A 293 1.25 -5.59 -3.82
CA TYR A 293 0.43 -5.28 -4.99
C TYR A 293 1.08 -5.75 -6.30
N GLU A 294 2.37 -5.45 -6.49
CA GLU A 294 3.09 -5.84 -7.70
C GLU A 294 3.28 -7.36 -7.81
N ASN A 295 3.63 -8.02 -6.71
CA ASN A 295 3.79 -9.47 -6.67
C ASN A 295 2.50 -10.20 -7.07
N PHE A 296 1.33 -9.73 -6.59
CA PHE A 296 0.05 -10.33 -6.93
C PHE A 296 -0.43 -9.97 -8.35
N ARG A 297 -0.25 -8.72 -8.80
CA ARG A 297 -0.86 -8.22 -10.04
C ARG A 297 0.01 -8.34 -11.28
N TYR A 298 1.31 -8.06 -11.16
CA TYR A 298 2.23 -8.04 -12.30
C TYR A 298 3.01 -9.34 -12.47
N ARG A 299 3.11 -10.17 -11.42
CA ARG A 299 3.88 -11.43 -11.38
C ARG A 299 5.15 -11.32 -12.23
N TYR A 300 6.19 -10.67 -11.68
CA TYR A 300 7.51 -10.55 -12.31
C TYR A 300 8.22 -11.89 -12.59
N THR A 301 7.54 -13.03 -12.41
CA THR A 301 7.99 -14.34 -12.87
C THR A 301 8.17 -14.41 -14.38
N ILE A 302 7.49 -13.57 -15.16
CA ILE A 302 7.57 -13.55 -16.64
C ILE A 302 8.37 -12.33 -17.15
N LYS A 303 8.38 -11.21 -16.41
CA LYS A 303 9.08 -9.97 -16.79
C LYS A 303 10.13 -9.62 -15.76
N MET A 304 11.35 -9.29 -16.21
CA MET A 304 12.43 -8.83 -15.33
C MET A 304 11.96 -7.67 -14.46
N ASN A 305 12.19 -7.72 -13.13
CA ASN A 305 11.80 -6.65 -12.22
C ASN A 305 12.72 -5.43 -12.42
N PRO A 306 12.24 -4.31 -13.00
CA PRO A 306 13.07 -3.14 -13.29
C PRO A 306 13.55 -2.40 -12.04
N HIS A 307 12.99 -2.74 -10.87
CA HIS A 307 13.34 -2.12 -9.58
C HIS A 307 14.33 -2.95 -8.76
N ASN A 308 14.58 -4.21 -9.13
CA ASN A 308 15.49 -5.07 -8.38
C ASN A 308 16.95 -4.69 -8.65
N ARG A 309 17.69 -4.30 -7.62
CA ARG A 309 19.13 -3.97 -7.70
C ARG A 309 20.03 -4.96 -6.96
N GLY A 310 19.47 -6.11 -6.55
CA GLY A 310 20.14 -7.08 -5.71
C GLY A 310 19.72 -6.96 -4.24
N CYS A 311 19.74 -8.09 -3.54
CA CYS A 311 19.19 -8.24 -2.19
C CYS A 311 19.71 -7.19 -1.20
N PHE A 312 21.03 -7.00 -1.14
CA PHE A 312 21.67 -6.06 -0.22
C PHE A 312 21.25 -4.60 -0.49
N GLU A 313 21.30 -4.17 -1.75
CA GLU A 313 20.91 -2.81 -2.14
C GLU A 313 19.43 -2.55 -1.85
N ASN A 314 18.57 -3.54 -2.10
CA ASN A 314 17.14 -3.41 -1.83
C ASN A 314 16.85 -3.30 -0.32
N ILE A 315 17.53 -4.10 0.51
CA ILE A 315 17.44 -4.00 1.97
C ILE A 315 17.94 -2.63 2.43
N ALA A 316 19.09 -2.17 1.93
CA ALA A 316 19.65 -0.86 2.26
C ALA A 316 18.71 0.28 1.82
N GLU A 317 18.03 0.15 0.69
CA GLU A 317 17.02 1.12 0.24
C GLU A 317 15.88 1.25 1.26
N VAL A 318 15.42 0.16 1.86
CA VAL A 318 14.29 0.20 2.80
C VAL A 318 14.70 0.73 4.18
N PHE A 319 15.85 0.30 4.71
CA PHE A 319 16.26 0.61 6.09
C PHE A 319 17.20 1.81 6.21
N CYS A 320 18.06 2.04 5.22
CA CYS A 320 19.12 3.04 5.29
C CYS A 320 18.81 4.30 4.47
N SER A 321 17.80 4.30 3.60
CA SER A 321 17.43 5.50 2.84
C SER A 321 16.61 6.51 3.65
N ARG A 322 16.70 7.78 3.24
CA ARG A 322 15.89 8.86 3.79
C ARG A 322 14.44 8.67 3.38
N ILE A 323 13.49 8.81 4.33
CA ILE A 323 12.07 8.87 3.97
C ILE A 323 11.82 10.17 3.18
N PRO A 324 11.22 10.10 1.99
CA PRO A 324 10.84 11.30 1.26
C PRO A 324 9.86 12.19 2.06
N PRO A 325 9.92 13.51 1.88
CA PRO A 325 8.96 14.43 2.51
C PRO A 325 7.53 14.13 2.06
N SER A 326 6.54 14.58 2.83
CA SER A 326 5.14 14.49 2.37
C SER A 326 4.94 15.43 1.19
N LYS A 327 4.16 15.00 0.19
CA LYS A 327 3.71 15.87 -0.91
C LYS A 327 2.58 16.82 -0.48
N HIS A 328 2.07 16.65 0.75
CA HIS A 328 1.02 17.48 1.34
C HIS A 328 1.52 18.20 2.58
N ASN A 329 1.25 19.50 2.66
CA ASN A 329 1.30 20.24 3.91
C ASN A 329 -0.13 20.38 4.48
N PHE A 330 -0.58 19.37 5.22
CA PHE A 330 -1.94 19.32 5.76
C PHE A 330 -2.32 20.50 6.66
N ARG A 331 -1.33 21.21 7.20
CA ARG A 331 -1.52 22.34 8.13
C ARG A 331 -1.51 23.69 7.45
N GLU A 332 -1.21 23.74 6.15
CA GLU A 332 -1.23 24.94 5.33
C GLU A 332 -2.65 25.52 5.25
N LYS A 333 -2.73 26.85 5.15
CA LYS A 333 -4.00 27.56 4.94
C LYS A 333 -4.41 27.39 3.47
N VAL A 334 -5.69 27.12 3.25
CA VAL A 334 -6.26 27.04 1.91
C VAL A 334 -6.25 28.45 1.29
N LYS A 335 -5.73 28.57 0.06
CA LYS A 335 -5.74 29.84 -0.68
C LYS A 335 -7.17 30.14 -1.17
N GLY A 336 -7.57 31.42 -1.14
CA GLY A 336 -8.96 31.87 -1.28
C GLY A 336 -9.72 31.39 -2.53
N GLU A 337 -9.04 31.18 -3.67
CA GLU A 337 -9.66 30.62 -4.88
C GLU A 337 -9.95 29.11 -4.78
N SER A 338 -9.18 28.38 -3.97
CA SER A 338 -9.44 26.96 -3.74
C SER A 338 -10.56 26.75 -2.73
N SER A 339 -10.79 27.71 -1.82
CA SER A 339 -11.86 27.65 -0.82
C SER A 339 -13.24 27.49 -1.46
N SER A 340 -13.56 28.19 -2.55
CA SER A 340 -14.84 28.07 -3.26
C SER A 340 -15.01 26.70 -3.95
N VAL A 341 -13.94 26.14 -4.52
CA VAL A 341 -13.94 24.79 -5.13
C VAL A 341 -14.12 23.70 -4.06
N TYR A 342 -13.57 23.90 -2.86
CA TYR A 342 -13.73 22.96 -1.74
C TYR A 342 -15.09 23.07 -1.03
N THR A 343 -15.69 24.27 -0.95
CA THR A 343 -17.01 24.48 -0.31
C THR A 343 -18.18 24.14 -1.23
N ASN A 344 -18.08 24.40 -2.54
CA ASN A 344 -19.21 24.19 -3.46
C ASN A 344 -19.51 22.71 -3.73
N SER A 345 -18.60 21.81 -3.35
CA SER A 345 -18.83 20.36 -3.45
C SER A 345 -19.72 19.80 -2.32
N THR A 346 -20.16 20.63 -1.36
CA THR A 346 -21.02 20.18 -0.24
C THR A 346 -22.44 20.75 -0.27
N ILE A 347 -22.78 21.66 -1.18
CA ILE A 347 -24.12 22.25 -1.28
C ILE A 347 -24.53 22.40 -2.74
N SER A 348 -25.09 21.34 -3.32
CA SER A 348 -26.08 21.45 -4.41
C SER A 348 -26.80 20.13 -4.60
N LEU A 349 -27.92 19.96 -3.87
CA LEU A 349 -29.17 19.47 -4.44
C LEU A 349 -30.29 19.81 -3.45
N GLY A 350 -30.90 20.99 -3.63
CA GLY A 350 -32.11 21.36 -2.92
C GLY A 350 -33.31 21.22 -3.84
N HIS A 351 -34.21 20.28 -3.53
CA HIS A 351 -35.64 20.54 -3.64
C HIS A 351 -36.39 19.91 -2.46
N PRO A 352 -37.31 20.64 -1.82
CA PRO A 352 -37.94 20.20 -0.57
C PRO A 352 -39.26 19.48 -0.86
N MET A 353 -39.49 18.33 -0.24
CA MET A 353 -40.83 17.89 0.20
C MET A 353 -40.70 16.99 1.44
N SER A 354 -41.61 17.19 2.39
CA SER A 354 -41.73 16.51 3.69
C SER A 354 -42.64 15.25 3.58
N PRO A 355 -43.02 14.56 4.68
CA PRO A 355 -42.33 13.41 5.27
C PRO A 355 -43.15 12.10 5.19
N GLU A 356 -42.50 10.92 5.19
CA GLU A 356 -42.86 9.72 5.99
C GLU A 356 -42.26 8.38 5.49
N MET A 357 -41.91 7.57 6.50
CA MET A 357 -41.76 6.10 6.56
C MET A 357 -40.43 5.39 6.19
N PRO A 358 -39.97 4.44 7.04
CA PRO A 358 -38.70 3.75 6.88
C PRO A 358 -38.83 2.49 6.02
N LYS A 359 -37.86 2.23 5.14
CA LYS A 359 -37.71 0.94 4.44
C LYS A 359 -36.25 0.48 4.38
N PRO A 360 -36.04 -0.85 4.25
CA PRO A 360 -35.02 -1.58 4.98
C PRO A 360 -33.70 -1.71 4.22
N ARG A 361 -32.67 -2.04 4.99
CA ARG A 361 -31.26 -2.16 4.58
C ARG A 361 -30.99 -3.57 4.07
N TYR A 362 -30.91 -3.79 2.75
CA TYR A 362 -30.21 -4.93 2.16
C TYR A 362 -29.60 -4.59 0.79
N ASP A 363 -28.34 -5.01 0.65
CA ASP A 363 -27.57 -5.38 -0.56
C ASP A 363 -27.18 -4.31 -1.62
N ILE A 364 -26.14 -3.53 -1.31
CA ILE A 364 -25.32 -2.77 -2.29
C ILE A 364 -23.88 -3.36 -2.40
N GLU A 365 -23.56 -4.41 -1.65
CA GLU A 365 -22.18 -4.94 -1.57
C GLU A 365 -21.80 -5.87 -2.74
N MET A 366 -22.78 -6.46 -3.42
CA MET A 366 -22.54 -7.41 -4.53
C MET A 366 -22.20 -6.73 -5.86
N GLY A 367 -22.83 -5.58 -6.17
CA GLY A 367 -22.60 -4.86 -7.42
C GLY A 367 -21.21 -4.25 -7.56
N LYS A 368 -20.59 -3.83 -6.45
CA LYS A 368 -19.21 -3.31 -6.45
C LYS A 368 -18.16 -4.41 -6.66
N ARG A 369 -18.41 -5.65 -6.24
CA ARG A 369 -17.50 -6.77 -6.47
C ARG A 369 -17.55 -7.27 -7.91
N GLN A 370 -18.74 -7.26 -8.53
CA GLN A 370 -18.91 -7.63 -9.94
C GLN A 370 -18.30 -6.62 -10.92
N ALA A 371 -18.42 -5.32 -10.65
CA ALA A 371 -17.79 -4.29 -11.49
C ALA A 371 -16.25 -4.36 -11.44
N VAL A 372 -15.67 -4.60 -10.26
CA VAL A 372 -14.22 -4.79 -10.09
C VAL A 372 -13.75 -6.07 -10.77
N ALA A 373 -14.51 -7.17 -10.68
CA ALA A 373 -14.17 -8.41 -11.36
C ALA A 373 -14.24 -8.29 -12.90
N ALA A 374 -15.13 -7.46 -13.43
CA ALA A 374 -15.21 -7.18 -14.87
C ALA A 374 -14.03 -6.32 -15.34
N GLU A 375 -13.69 -5.26 -14.60
CA GLU A 375 -12.48 -4.45 -14.85
C GLU A 375 -11.21 -5.30 -14.76
N ASP A 376 -11.11 -6.26 -13.82
CA ASP A 376 -9.98 -7.17 -13.64
C ASP A 376 -9.87 -8.24 -14.74
N LEU A 377 -11.00 -8.63 -15.36
CA LEU A 377 -11.05 -9.63 -16.44
C LEU A 377 -10.62 -9.03 -17.79
N GLU A 378 -11.04 -7.79 -18.09
CA GLU A 378 -10.55 -7.03 -19.24
C GLU A 378 -9.03 -6.78 -19.17
N ASP A 379 -8.53 -6.66 -17.95
CA ASP A 379 -7.13 -6.49 -17.59
C ASP A 379 -6.28 -7.77 -17.78
N LEU A 380 -6.92 -8.94 -17.80
CA LEU A 380 -6.34 -10.23 -18.16
C LEU A 380 -6.39 -10.43 -19.67
N GLN A 381 -7.52 -10.10 -20.30
CA GLN A 381 -7.73 -10.25 -21.74
C GLN A 381 -6.80 -9.34 -22.56
N SER A 382 -6.70 -8.06 -22.20
CA SER A 382 -5.80 -7.10 -22.86
C SER A 382 -4.31 -7.45 -22.72
N GLN A 383 -3.94 -8.18 -21.67
CA GLN A 383 -2.57 -8.65 -21.47
C GLN A 383 -2.28 -9.91 -22.30
N ILE A 384 -3.24 -10.84 -22.41
CA ILE A 384 -3.16 -11.99 -23.32
C ILE A 384 -3.03 -11.49 -24.77
N ASP A 385 -3.81 -10.49 -25.16
CA ASP A 385 -3.76 -9.93 -26.52
C ASP A 385 -2.41 -9.24 -26.81
N SER A 386 -1.77 -8.63 -25.81
CA SER A 386 -0.41 -8.07 -25.94
C SER A 386 0.69 -9.13 -26.07
N VAL A 387 0.51 -10.30 -25.45
CA VAL A 387 1.43 -11.43 -25.53
C VAL A 387 1.28 -12.16 -26.87
N VAL A 388 0.04 -12.36 -27.34
CA VAL A 388 -0.27 -12.96 -28.64
C VAL A 388 0.12 -12.04 -29.81
N GLY A 389 0.09 -10.72 -29.61
CA GLY A 389 0.51 -9.73 -30.61
C GLY A 389 2.03 -9.73 -30.88
N MET A 390 2.84 -10.07 -29.88
CA MET A 390 4.30 -10.14 -30.03
C MET A 390 4.75 -11.45 -30.70
N ASP A 391 4.00 -12.54 -30.46
CA ASP A 391 4.25 -13.87 -31.06
C ASP A 391 3.83 -13.96 -32.54
N ARG A 392 3.12 -12.96 -33.08
CA ARG A 392 2.68 -12.92 -34.49
C ARG A 392 3.72 -12.37 -35.46
N LEU A 393 4.79 -11.76 -34.98
CA LEU A 393 5.84 -11.18 -35.82
C LEU A 393 7.00 -12.13 -36.15
N GLU A 394 7.01 -13.37 -35.63
CA GLU A 394 8.09 -14.35 -35.87
C GLU A 394 7.61 -15.76 -36.27
N ARG A 395 6.60 -15.89 -37.14
CA ARG A 395 6.32 -17.23 -37.71
C ARG A 395 5.86 -17.19 -39.16
N CYS A 396 6.83 -17.13 -40.08
CA CYS A 396 6.67 -17.59 -41.45
C CYS A 396 7.26 -19.01 -41.54
N GLY A 397 6.43 -20.03 -41.81
CA GLY A 397 6.89 -21.41 -41.99
C GLY A 397 5.87 -22.51 -41.63
N THR A 398 4.95 -22.80 -42.56
CA THR A 398 4.34 -24.10 -42.93
C THR A 398 4.02 -25.21 -41.89
N GLN A 399 2.70 -25.40 -41.64
CA GLN A 399 1.85 -26.64 -41.81
C GLN A 399 2.15 -27.98 -41.04
N PRO A 400 1.17 -28.91 -40.81
CA PRO A 400 0.30 -28.92 -39.62
C PRO A 400 0.13 -30.31 -38.91
N ARG A 401 -0.77 -30.34 -37.89
CA ARG A 401 -1.61 -31.47 -37.38
C ARG A 401 -0.96 -32.55 -36.48
N HIS A 402 -1.41 -32.68 -35.22
CA HIS A 402 -2.51 -33.58 -34.80
C HIS A 402 -2.72 -33.58 -33.27
N SER A 403 -3.84 -34.18 -32.90
CA SER A 403 -4.64 -34.10 -31.69
C SER A 403 -4.41 -35.25 -30.68
N ASN A 404 -4.40 -34.90 -29.39
CA ASN A 404 -5.10 -35.57 -28.27
C ASN A 404 -4.59 -36.93 -27.73
N TRP A 405 -4.12 -36.96 -26.47
CA TRP A 405 -4.67 -37.70 -25.30
C TRP A 405 -3.62 -37.95 -24.19
N ASP A 406 -4.14 -37.97 -22.96
CA ASP A 406 -3.53 -38.09 -21.64
C ASP A 406 -2.40 -39.12 -21.43
N GLN A 407 -1.32 -38.75 -20.71
CA GLN A 407 -0.91 -39.41 -19.45
C GLN A 407 0.40 -38.86 -18.84
N LYS A 408 0.35 -38.69 -17.52
CA LYS A 408 1.43 -38.75 -16.52
C LYS A 408 2.53 -37.68 -16.51
N ALA A 409 2.57 -37.02 -15.37
CA ALA A 409 3.65 -36.19 -14.87
C ALA A 409 5.02 -36.86 -15.01
N ASN A 410 5.93 -36.18 -15.71
CA ASN A 410 7.36 -36.21 -15.45
C ASN A 410 7.97 -34.91 -15.99
N TRP A 411 8.61 -34.14 -15.11
CA TRP A 411 9.25 -32.88 -15.44
C TRP A 411 10.56 -33.14 -16.20
N PRO A 412 10.78 -32.58 -17.42
CA PRO A 412 12.10 -32.59 -18.03
C PRO A 412 12.95 -31.49 -17.42
N SER A 413 14.01 -31.90 -16.72
CA SER A 413 15.16 -31.06 -16.39
C SER A 413 15.76 -30.46 -17.65
N THR A 414 15.88 -29.13 -17.69
CA THR A 414 16.49 -28.37 -18.78
C THR A 414 17.99 -28.67 -18.91
N PRO A 415 18.60 -28.50 -20.10
CA PRO A 415 19.99 -28.91 -20.38
C PRO A 415 21.07 -28.05 -19.70
N ASP A 416 20.70 -27.00 -18.98
CA ASP A 416 21.64 -25.98 -18.51
C ASP A 416 22.33 -26.31 -17.17
N ILE A 417 21.92 -27.42 -16.51
CA ILE A 417 22.53 -27.87 -15.24
C ILE A 417 23.74 -28.78 -15.48
N GLN A 418 23.86 -29.40 -16.65
CA GLN A 418 25.02 -30.26 -16.97
C GLN A 418 26.26 -29.45 -17.43
N ILE A 419 26.09 -28.19 -17.83
CA ILE A 419 27.20 -27.31 -18.22
C ILE A 419 27.88 -26.72 -16.97
N LEU A 420 27.15 -26.52 -15.87
CA LEU A 420 27.66 -26.01 -14.60
C LEU A 420 28.41 -27.06 -13.75
N ALA A 421 28.11 -28.36 -13.93
CA ALA A 421 28.81 -29.44 -13.22
C ALA A 421 30.19 -29.76 -13.84
N ALA A 422 30.41 -29.40 -15.12
CA ALA A 422 31.68 -29.59 -15.80
C ALA A 422 32.75 -28.53 -15.42
N GLU A 423 32.34 -27.41 -14.82
CA GLU A 423 33.26 -26.33 -14.42
C GLU A 423 33.87 -26.53 -13.01
N PHE A 424 33.40 -27.53 -12.25
CA PHE A 424 33.87 -27.82 -10.88
C PHE A 424 34.40 -29.25 -10.68
N GLY A 425 34.89 -29.91 -11.73
CA GLY A 425 35.88 -31.01 -11.66
C GLY A 425 35.70 -32.05 -10.55
N MET A 426 34.57 -32.77 -10.53
CA MET A 426 34.41 -33.96 -9.69
C MET A 426 34.12 -35.17 -10.58
N GLU A 427 35.07 -36.11 -10.63
CA GLU A 427 35.01 -37.34 -11.43
C GLU A 427 34.01 -38.34 -10.83
N ASP A 428 33.01 -38.76 -11.62
CA ASP A 428 32.15 -39.90 -11.34
C ASP A 428 32.80 -41.20 -11.86
N GLY A 429 33.41 -41.96 -10.96
CA GLY A 429 33.85 -43.33 -11.21
C GLY A 429 32.70 -44.32 -11.04
N SER A 430 32.17 -44.85 -12.14
CA SER A 430 31.16 -45.91 -12.13
C SER A 430 31.78 -47.29 -12.37
N THR A 431 31.19 -48.29 -11.69
CA THR A 431 31.06 -49.72 -12.03
C THR A 431 32.20 -50.70 -11.78
N THR A 432 31.90 -51.74 -10.97
CA THR A 432 31.90 -53.19 -11.28
C THR A 432 31.65 -53.95 -9.96
N GLY A 433 30.62 -54.76 -9.78
CA GLY A 433 30.46 -56.12 -10.34
C GLY A 433 30.50 -57.15 -9.20
N ARG A 434 29.35 -57.49 -8.59
CA ARG A 434 29.25 -58.45 -7.47
C ARG A 434 29.10 -59.88 -8.04
N GLN A 435 30.16 -60.68 -7.98
CA GLN A 435 30.12 -62.12 -8.23
C GLN A 435 29.80 -62.91 -6.95
N LYS A 436 29.04 -63.98 -7.16
CA LYS A 436 28.58 -65.01 -6.21
C LYS A 436 29.63 -66.14 -6.19
N ILE A 437 30.08 -66.58 -5.01
CA ILE A 437 30.95 -67.74 -4.85
C ILE A 437 30.36 -68.66 -3.77
N GLU A 438 30.23 -69.93 -4.12
CA GLU A 438 29.75 -71.05 -3.29
C GLU A 438 30.91 -71.73 -2.54
N GLY A 439 30.64 -72.19 -1.30
CA GLY A 439 31.23 -73.35 -0.59
C GLY A 439 32.74 -73.35 -0.28
N PRO A 440 33.24 -74.12 0.73
CA PRO A 440 32.70 -75.43 1.13
C PRO A 440 32.71 -75.78 2.66
N SER A 441 31.97 -76.85 2.97
CA SER A 441 32.10 -77.93 3.97
C SER A 441 32.95 -77.79 5.26
N ASP A 442 32.30 -78.12 6.38
CA ASP A 442 32.68 -79.01 7.50
C ASP A 442 34.10 -79.01 8.08
N LEU A 443 34.21 -78.79 9.41
CA LEU A 443 34.62 -79.83 10.38
C LEU A 443 34.72 -79.31 11.84
N LYS A 444 34.16 -80.16 12.72
CA LYS A 444 34.28 -80.32 14.18
C LYS A 444 33.33 -79.55 15.09
#